data_AF-A0A286A046-F1
#
_entry.id   AF-A0A286A046-F1
#
_cell.length_a   1.000
_cell.length_b   1.000
_cell.length_c   1.000
_cell.angle_alpha   90.00
_cell.angle_beta   90.00
_cell.angle_gamma   90.00
#
_symmetry.space_group_name_H-M   'P 1'
#
loop_
_entity.id
_entity.type
_entity.pdbx_description
1 polymer ?
#
loop_
_entity_poly.entity_id
_entity_poly.type
_entity_poly.pdbx_seq_one_letter_code
_entity_poly.pdbx_strand_id
1 'polypeptide(L)' 'MAKVVQFIKESYEEMTQKVTWPTWGDLQNSAVLVLVASAIISLVILAMDKGANYILETFYNSL' A
#
# COMPACT_ATOMS: atom_id res chain seq x y z
N MET A 1 33.45 -5.36 13.27
CA MET A 1 32.43 -6.27 13.84
C MET A 1 31.73 -5.68 15.07
N ALA A 2 32.45 -5.23 16.10
CA ALA A 2 31.83 -4.65 17.31
C ALA A 2 30.92 -3.44 17.05
N LYS A 3 31.31 -2.53 16.14
CA LYS A 3 30.51 -1.32 15.82
C LYS A 3 29.14 -1.61 15.17
N VAL A 4 29.03 -2.66 14.35
CA VAL A 4 27.78 -3.00 13.65
C VAL A 4 26.79 -3.63 14.63
N VAL A 5 27.28 -4.50 15.52
CA VAL A 5 26.45 -5.11 16.57
C VAL A 5 25.95 -4.04 17.55
N GLN A 6 26.81 -3.08 17.92
CA GLN A 6 26.44 -1.93 18.74
C GLN A 6 25.36 -1.06 18.05
N PHE A 7 25.53 -0.76 16.76
CA PHE A 7 24.60 0.03 15.98
C PHE A 7 23.20 -0.60 15.89
N ILE A 8 23.12 -1.92 15.65
CA ILE A 8 21.83 -2.64 15.62
C ILE A 8 21.17 -2.61 17.01
N LYS A 9 21.96 -2.75 18.08
CA LYS A 9 21.45 -2.73 19.45
C LYS A 9 20.91 -1.35 19.83
N GLU A 10 21.64 -0.29 19.51
CA GLU A 10 21.23 1.10 19.72
C GLU A 10 20.00 1.47 18.86
N SER A 11 19.95 1.01 17.61
CA SER A 11 18.79 1.20 16.73
C SER A 11 17.54 0.49 17.26
N TYR A 12 17.68 -0.72 17.81
CA TYR A 12 16.57 -1.44 18.42
C TYR A 12 16.06 -0.73 19.68
N GLU A 13 16.96 -0.26 20.52
CA GLU A 13 16.61 0.51 21.73
C GLU A 13 15.89 1.82 21.36
N GLU A 14 16.35 2.51 20.30
CA GLU A 14 15.73 3.73 19.79
C GLU A 14 14.34 3.50 19.19
N MET A 15 14.18 2.47 18.35
CA MET A 15 12.89 2.10 17.76
C MET A 15 11.84 1.68 18.79
N THR A 16 12.27 1.23 19.98
CA THR A 16 11.36 0.75 21.03
C THR A 16 11.10 1.81 22.11
N GLN A 17 12.07 2.67 22.42
CA GLN A 17 11.97 3.68 23.48
C GLN A 17 11.60 5.08 22.98
N LYS A 18 11.87 5.42 21.71
CA LYS A 18 11.60 6.75 21.15
C LYS A 18 10.50 6.79 20.08
N VAL A 19 9.93 5.65 19.71
CA VAL A 19 8.86 5.58 18.72
C VAL A 19 7.59 5.07 19.39
N THR A 20 6.56 5.89 19.37
CA THR A 20 5.21 5.48 19.81
C THR A 20 4.61 4.59 18.72
N TRP A 21 4.80 3.28 18.85
CA TRP A 21 4.04 2.32 18.05
C TRP A 21 2.55 2.47 18.37
N PRO A 22 1.67 2.58 17.35
CA PRO A 22 0.23 2.57 17.57
C PRO A 22 -0.18 1.26 18.22
N THR A 23 -1.32 1.27 18.93
CA THR A 23 -1.85 0.01 19.45
C THR A 23 -2.21 -0.93 18.29
N TRP A 24 -2.24 -2.24 18.56
CA TRP A 24 -2.62 -3.23 17.56
C TRP A 24 -3.98 -2.95 16.90
N GLY A 25 -4.92 -2.36 17.64
CA GLY A 25 -6.22 -1.94 17.11
C GLY A 25 -6.13 -0.78 16.11
N ASP A 26 -5.29 0.22 16.39
CA ASP A 26 -5.07 1.36 15.49
C ASP A 26 -4.32 0.93 14.22
N LEU A 27 -3.39 -0.02 14.35
CA LEU A 27 -2.69 -0.63 13.22
C LEU A 27 -3.68 -1.34 12.27
N GLN A 28 -4.57 -2.14 12.84
CA GLN A 28 -5.58 -2.85 12.06
C GLN A 28 -6.57 -1.89 11.40
N ASN A 29 -7.01 -0.85 12.11
CA ASN A 29 -7.88 0.17 11.55
C ASN A 29 -7.23 0.90 10.35
N SER A 30 -5.95 1.24 10.48
CA SER A 30 -5.16 1.83 9.39
C SER A 30 -5.00 0.87 8.21
N ALA A 31 -4.76 -0.40 8.47
CA ALA A 31 -4.65 -1.42 7.43
C ALA A 31 -5.97 -1.64 6.69
N VAL A 32 -7.09 -1.67 7.41
CA VAL A 32 -8.44 -1.80 6.83
C VAL A 32 -8.77 -0.58 5.97
N LEU A 33 -8.43 0.63 6.42
CA LEU A 33 -8.60 1.85 5.62
C LEU A 33 -7.86 1.76 4.28
N VAL A 34 -6.59 1.34 4.30
CA VAL A 34 -5.78 1.17 3.08
C VAL A 34 -6.36 0.08 2.17
N LEU A 35 -6.84 -1.02 2.73
CA LEU A 35 -7.51 -2.10 1.98
C LEU A 35 -8.76 -1.62 1.26
N VAL A 36 -9.59 -0.80 1.91
CA VAL A 36 -10.79 -0.22 1.28
C VAL A 36 -10.40 0.77 0.19
N ALA A 37 -9.41 1.62 0.45
CA ALA A 37 -8.90 2.57 -0.54
C ALA A 37 -8.36 1.87 -1.79
N SER A 38 -7.57 0.80 -1.62
CA SER A 38 -7.03 0.02 -2.74
C SER A 38 -8.12 -0.72 -3.52
N ALA A 39 -9.16 -1.22 -2.84
CA ALA A 39 -10.32 -1.83 -3.51
C ALA A 39 -11.07 -0.82 -4.40
N ILE A 40 -11.26 0.42 -3.94
CA ILE A 40 -11.88 1.47 -4.75
C ILE A 40 -11.02 1.80 -5.97
N ILE A 41 -9.70 1.97 -5.78
CA ILE A 41 -8.77 2.24 -6.88
C ILE A 41 -8.80 1.10 -7.92
N SER A 42 -8.84 -0.15 -7.46
CA SER A 42 -8.94 -1.32 -8.35
C SER A 42 -10.21 -1.29 -9.21
N LEU A 43 -11.35 -0.90 -8.64
CA LEU A 43 -12.61 -0.76 -9.40
C LEU A 43 -12.54 0.34 -10.46
N VAL A 44 -11.87 1.46 -10.15
CA VAL A 44 -11.67 2.56 -11.11
C VAL A 44 -10.81 2.09 -12.28
N ILE A 45 -9.69 1.41 -12.00
CA ILE A 45 -8.82 0.85 -13.05
C ILE A 45 -9.60 -0.13 -13.93
N LEU A 46 -10.39 -1.01 -13.33
CA LEU A 46 -11.23 -1.96 -14.07
C LEU A 46 -12.22 -1.25 -15.00
N ALA A 47 -12.83 -0.15 -14.56
CA ALA A 47 -13.72 0.65 -15.40
C ALA A 47 -12.96 1.30 -16.57
N MET A 48 -11.75 1.84 -16.31
CA MET A 48 -10.90 2.41 -17.34
C MET A 48 -10.46 1.38 -18.37
N ASP A 49 -10.05 0.19 -17.94
CA ASP A 49 -9.62 -0.90 -18.84
C ASP A 49 -10.77 -1.35 -19.75
N LYS A 50 -11.98 -1.51 -19.19
CA LYS A 50 -13.18 -1.85 -19.98
C LYS A 50 -13.55 -0.74 -20.96
N GLY A 51 -13.47 0.52 -20.53
CA GLY A 51 -13.73 1.67 -21.39
C GLY A 51 -12.76 1.75 -22.56
N ALA A 52 -11.46 1.59 -22.31
CA ALA A 52 -10.43 1.59 -23.33
C ALA A 52 -10.62 0.43 -24.33
N ASN A 53 -10.86 -0.79 -23.84
CA ASN A 53 -11.10 -1.95 -24.71
C ASN A 53 -12.35 -1.75 -25.59
N TYR A 54 -13.44 -1.23 -25.02
CA TYR A 54 -14.66 -0.95 -25.78
C TYR A 54 -14.46 0.08 -26.89
N ILE A 55 -13.73 1.17 -26.59
CA ILE A 55 -13.38 2.19 -27.57
C ILE A 55 -12.54 1.57 -28.69
N LEU A 56 -11.47 0.86 -28.34
CA LEU A 56 -10.57 0.24 -29.31
C LEU A 56 -11.28 -0.79 -30.19
N GLU A 57 -12.11 -1.65 -29.61
CA GLU A 57 -12.88 -2.66 -30.35
C GLU A 57 -13.87 -2.01 -31.32
N THR A 58 -14.54 -0.92 -30.91
CA THR A 58 -15.44 -0.16 -31.78
C THR A 58 -14.69 0.49 -32.95
N PHE A 59 -13.52 1.07 -32.69
CA PHE A 59 -12.69 1.66 -33.74
C PHE A 59 -12.12 0.62 -34.70
N TYR A 60 -11.66 -0.53 -34.19
CA TYR A 60 -11.07 -1.58 -35.01
C TYR A 60 -12.12 -2.34 -35.84
N ASN A 61 -13.32 -2.56 -35.29
CA ASN A 61 -14.43 -3.16 -36.04
C ASN A 61 -15.07 -2.21 -37.07
N SER A 62 -14.86 -0.90 -36.92
CA SER A 62 -15.36 0.12 -37.87
C SER A 62 -14.42 0.34 -39.07
N LEU A 63 -13.21 -0.23 -39.05
CA LEU A 63 -12.22 -0.15 -40.13
C LEU A 63 -12.24 -1.42 -40.98
#